data_AF-L7LN99-F1
#
_entry.id   AF-L7LN99-F1
#
_cell.length_a   1.000
_cell.length_b   1.000
_cell.length_c   1.000
_cell.angle_alpha   90.00
_cell.angle_beta   90.00
_cell.angle_gamma   90.00
#
_symmetry.space_group_name_H-M   'P 1'
#
loop_
_entity.id
_entity.type
_entity.pdbx_description
1 polymer ?
#
loop_
_entity_poly.entity_id
_entity_poly.type
_entity_poly.pdbx_seq_one_letter_code
_entity_poly.pdbx_strand_id
1 'polypeptide(L)'
;MSMTGLVDVTPEPWSGRDDGPGAGHVRWHHVVRPLVADDPPAADSPAPTTIVGFASDEGVRRNKGRTGAATGPGALRRALAPMALSGPISVFDAGDVAVTDGELEAGQERLGRSAMSIVVSDTNHVVYTCIDVCSRSVKTAVAASPCPSVS
;
A
#
# COMPACT_ATOMS: atom_id res chain seq x y z
N MET A 1 7.54 19.33 -2.03
CA MET A 1 6.78 19.07 -0.78
C MET A 1 7.51 17.95 -0.06
N SER A 2 7.89 18.12 1.21
CA SER A 2 8.58 17.05 1.95
C SER A 2 7.58 15.94 2.26
N MET A 3 7.84 14.69 1.84
CA MET A 3 7.00 13.51 2.16
C MET A 3 7.33 12.90 3.53
N THR A 4 8.08 13.61 4.38
CA THR A 4 8.38 13.17 5.75
C THR A 4 7.11 13.20 6.60
N GLY A 5 6.76 12.08 7.23
CA GLY A 5 5.57 11.96 8.09
C GLY A 5 4.29 11.56 7.36
N LEU A 6 4.41 10.95 6.18
CA LEU A 6 3.26 10.41 5.43
C LEU A 6 2.56 9.27 6.19
N VAL A 7 3.29 8.48 6.96
CA VAL A 7 2.79 7.31 7.69
C VAL A 7 3.41 7.24 9.09
N ASP A 8 2.83 6.41 9.96
CA ASP A 8 3.28 6.24 11.35
C ASP A 8 4.35 5.14 11.47
N VAL A 9 4.33 4.14 10.58
CA VAL A 9 5.24 3.00 10.56
C VAL A 9 5.90 2.88 9.20
N THR A 10 7.23 2.88 9.18
CA THR A 10 8.01 2.70 7.94
C THR A 10 7.90 1.26 7.42
N PRO A 11 7.90 1.05 6.09
CA PRO A 11 7.83 -0.28 5.52
C PRO A 11 9.08 -1.11 5.84
N GLU A 12 8.90 -2.39 6.14
CA GLU A 12 10.00 -3.35 6.23
C GLU A 12 10.45 -3.82 4.82
N PRO A 13 11.72 -4.23 4.66
CA PRO A 13 12.20 -4.81 3.40
C PRO A 13 11.37 -6.02 2.98
N TRP A 14 10.92 -6.02 1.73
CA TRP A 14 10.20 -7.16 1.17
C TRP A 14 11.18 -8.30 0.89
N SER A 15 10.79 -9.52 1.27
CA SER A 15 11.62 -10.71 1.08
C SER A 15 10.79 -11.88 0.60
N GLY A 16 11.39 -12.76 -0.21
CA GLY A 16 10.76 -13.95 -0.73
C GLY A 16 11.78 -14.91 -1.31
N ARG A 17 11.29 -15.94 -1.98
CA ARG A 17 12.15 -16.90 -2.70
C ARG A 17 12.60 -16.29 -4.02
N ASP A 18 13.90 -16.33 -4.28
CA ASP A 18 14.49 -16.02 -5.58
C ASP A 18 14.63 -17.33 -6.38
N ASP A 19 13.99 -17.37 -7.56
CA ASP A 19 13.96 -18.54 -8.44
C ASP A 19 15.00 -18.44 -9.58
N GLY A 20 15.92 -17.45 -9.53
CA GLY A 20 16.99 -17.26 -10.51
C GLY A 20 16.77 -16.07 -11.46
N PRO A 21 17.71 -15.83 -12.39
CA PRO A 21 17.65 -14.66 -13.26
C PRO A 21 16.59 -14.79 -14.36
N GLY A 22 16.04 -13.66 -14.81
CA GLY A 22 15.17 -13.58 -15.99
C GLY A 22 13.76 -13.08 -15.68
N ALA A 23 13.09 -12.54 -16.69
CA ALA A 23 11.78 -11.88 -16.53
C ALA A 23 10.70 -12.81 -15.95
N GLY A 24 10.74 -14.12 -16.24
CA GLY A 24 9.81 -15.11 -15.69
C GLY A 24 9.98 -15.40 -14.18
N HIS A 25 11.10 -14.98 -13.59
CA HIS A 25 11.41 -15.17 -12.19
C HIS A 25 11.16 -13.91 -11.35
N VAL A 26 10.73 -12.80 -11.97
CA VAL A 26 10.44 -11.57 -11.24
C VAL A 26 9.21 -11.77 -10.35
N ARG A 27 9.37 -11.41 -9.07
CA ARG A 27 8.34 -11.41 -8.03
C ARG A 27 8.14 -10.01 -7.49
N TRP A 28 7.05 -9.79 -6.76
CA TRP A 28 6.77 -8.50 -6.10
C TRP A 28 7.94 -8.01 -5.25
N HIS A 29 8.54 -8.87 -4.41
CA HIS A 29 9.64 -8.46 -3.55
C HIS A 29 10.92 -8.02 -4.31
N HIS A 30 11.07 -8.36 -5.60
CA HIS A 30 12.17 -7.85 -6.41
C HIS A 30 11.99 -6.39 -6.83
N VAL A 31 10.74 -5.95 -7.01
CA VAL A 31 10.41 -4.64 -7.62
C VAL A 31 9.91 -3.61 -6.61
N VAL A 32 9.35 -4.04 -5.48
CA VAL A 32 8.85 -3.11 -4.46
C VAL A 32 10.03 -2.33 -3.86
N ARG A 33 9.85 -1.02 -3.72
CA ARG A 33 10.79 -0.10 -3.08
C ARG A 33 10.07 0.70 -1.99
N PRO A 34 10.75 1.11 -0.91
CA PRO A 34 10.15 2.07 0.01
C PRO A 34 9.87 3.38 -0.73
N LEU A 35 8.73 4.01 -0.46
CA LEU A 35 8.45 5.36 -0.94
C LEU A 35 9.31 6.35 -0.15
N VAL A 36 10.23 7.04 -0.82
CA VAL A 36 11.12 8.03 -0.20
C VAL A 36 10.84 9.39 -0.84
N ALA A 37 10.78 10.44 -0.01
CA ALA A 37 10.45 11.81 -0.43
C ALA A 37 11.33 12.34 -1.57
N ASP A 38 12.60 11.93 -1.57
CA ASP A 38 13.64 12.47 -2.44
C ASP A 38 13.90 11.59 -3.68
N ASP A 39 13.20 10.47 -3.81
CA ASP A 39 13.29 9.55 -4.95
C ASP A 39 11.88 9.19 -5.47
N PRO A 40 11.18 10.17 -6.06
CA PRO A 40 9.84 9.94 -6.58
C PRO A 40 9.87 8.97 -7.78
N PRO A 41 8.74 8.31 -8.10
CA PRO A 41 8.66 7.43 -9.25
C PRO A 41 9.15 8.12 -10.52
N ALA A 42 10.04 7.46 -11.28
CA ALA A 42 10.51 7.97 -12.56
C ALA A 42 9.31 8.18 -13.51
N ALA A 43 9.23 9.37 -14.12
CA ALA A 43 8.12 9.79 -14.98
C ALA A 43 7.84 8.86 -16.17
N ASP A 44 8.83 8.05 -16.56
CA ASP A 44 8.76 7.12 -17.69
C ASP A 44 8.20 5.74 -17.32
N SER A 45 7.88 5.49 -16.04
CA SER A 45 7.19 4.25 -15.64
C SER A 45 5.70 4.36 -15.93
N PRO A 46 5.12 3.49 -16.78
CA PRO A 46 3.68 3.47 -16.98
C PRO A 46 2.99 3.09 -15.66
N ALA A 47 2.38 4.10 -15.04
CA ALA A 47 1.50 4.00 -13.88
C ALA A 47 2.14 3.34 -12.64
N PRO A 48 3.05 4.06 -11.93
CA PRO A 48 3.68 3.53 -10.71
C PRO A 48 2.59 3.20 -9.69
N THR A 49 2.77 2.20 -8.82
CA THR A 49 1.76 1.78 -7.85
C THR A 49 2.26 1.98 -6.44
N THR A 50 1.56 2.73 -5.60
CA THR A 50 1.93 2.87 -4.19
C THR A 50 0.99 2.10 -3.29
N ILE A 51 1.56 1.33 -2.37
CA ILE A 51 0.90 0.63 -1.28
C ILE A 51 0.95 1.50 -0.02
N VAL A 52 -0.17 1.66 0.66
CA VAL A 52 -0.24 2.16 2.04
C VAL A 52 -1.19 1.29 2.84
N GLY A 53 -0.76 0.89 4.04
CA GLY A 53 -1.58 0.08 4.94
C GLY A 53 -2.21 0.89 6.06
N PHE A 54 -3.32 0.39 6.57
CA PHE A 54 -3.97 0.90 7.78
C PHE A 54 -3.98 -0.21 8.83
N ALA A 55 -3.23 -0.03 9.91
CA ALA A 55 -3.06 -0.99 10.99
C ALA A 55 -3.93 -0.58 12.20
N SER A 56 -5.16 -1.11 12.24
CA SER A 56 -6.13 -0.81 13.29
C SER A 56 -6.91 -2.07 13.69
N ASP A 57 -7.08 -2.26 14.99
CA ASP A 57 -8.08 -3.17 15.58
C ASP A 57 -9.29 -2.41 16.13
N GLU A 58 -9.27 -1.09 16.07
CA GLU A 58 -10.16 -0.25 16.86
C GLU A 58 -11.60 -0.28 16.33
N GLY A 59 -11.82 -0.20 15.02
CA GLY A 59 -13.18 -0.31 14.48
C GLY A 59 -13.73 -1.74 14.65
N VAL A 60 -12.90 -2.77 14.48
CA VAL A 60 -13.26 -4.16 14.77
C VAL A 60 -13.69 -4.33 16.24
N ARG A 61 -12.92 -3.76 17.18
CA ARG A 61 -13.23 -3.78 18.61
C ARG A 61 -14.54 -3.04 18.91
N ARG A 62 -14.73 -1.83 18.37
CA ARG A 62 -15.99 -1.05 18.49
C ARG A 62 -17.19 -1.83 17.97
N ASN A 63 -16.99 -2.65 16.94
CA ASN A 63 -18.02 -3.52 16.35
C ASN A 63 -18.16 -4.89 17.03
N LYS A 64 -17.47 -5.14 18.15
CA LYS A 64 -17.50 -6.43 18.87
C LYS A 64 -17.02 -7.62 18.01
N GLY A 65 -16.19 -7.33 17.00
CA GLY A 65 -15.53 -8.34 16.18
C GLY A 65 -14.31 -8.94 16.88
N ARG A 66 -13.64 -9.86 16.18
CA ARG A 66 -12.38 -10.46 16.65
C ARG A 66 -11.20 -9.61 16.17
N THR A 67 -10.41 -9.10 17.10
CA THR A 67 -9.19 -8.33 16.83
C THR A 67 -8.14 -9.15 16.04
N GLY A 68 -7.21 -8.46 15.41
CA GLY A 68 -6.18 -9.00 14.51
C GLY A 68 -6.10 -8.27 13.17
N ALA A 69 -7.02 -7.35 12.89
CA ALA A 69 -7.04 -6.49 11.71
C ALA A 69 -5.80 -5.58 11.62
N ALA A 70 -5.25 -5.16 12.76
CA ALA A 70 -4.01 -4.39 12.81
C ALA A 70 -2.80 -5.11 12.18
N THR A 71 -2.82 -6.45 12.15
CA THR A 71 -1.76 -7.26 11.51
C THR A 71 -1.97 -7.47 10.01
N GLY A 72 -3.14 -7.06 9.49
CA GLY A 72 -3.55 -7.23 8.10
C GLY A 72 -2.54 -6.70 7.08
N PRO A 73 -2.01 -5.47 7.25
CA PRO A 73 -1.02 -4.93 6.32
C PRO A 73 0.23 -5.78 6.17
N GLY A 74 0.86 -6.17 7.30
CA GLY A 74 2.00 -7.07 7.27
C GLY A 74 1.66 -8.43 6.65
N ALA A 75 0.47 -8.98 6.91
CA ALA A 75 0.04 -10.23 6.32
C ALA A 75 -0.14 -10.14 4.80
N LEU A 76 -0.70 -9.04 4.29
CA LEU A 76 -0.87 -8.83 2.85
C LEU A 76 0.48 -8.68 2.14
N ARG A 77 1.41 -7.91 2.71
CA ARG A 77 2.79 -7.79 2.15
C ARG A 77 3.48 -9.15 2.03
N ARG A 78 3.39 -9.98 3.09
CA ARG A 78 3.93 -11.36 3.06
C ARG A 78 3.27 -12.23 2.00
N ALA A 79 1.97 -12.08 1.78
CA ALA A 79 1.24 -12.85 0.76
C ALA A 79 1.59 -12.40 -0.67
N LEU A 80 1.78 -11.10 -0.89
CA LEU A 80 2.15 -10.53 -2.18
C LEU A 80 3.60 -10.82 -2.56
N ALA A 81 4.53 -10.76 -1.60
CA ALA A 81 5.97 -10.89 -1.83
C ALA A 81 6.40 -12.03 -2.79
N PRO A 82 5.91 -13.28 -2.66
CA PRO A 82 6.29 -14.38 -3.54
C PRO A 82 5.52 -14.44 -4.87
N MET A 83 4.55 -13.55 -5.12
CA MET A 83 3.73 -13.62 -6.34
C MET A 83 4.55 -13.22 -7.57
N ALA A 84 4.32 -13.91 -8.68
CA ALA A 84 4.92 -13.58 -9.98
C ALA A 84 4.27 -12.33 -10.59
N LEU A 85 5.08 -11.56 -11.31
CA LEU A 85 4.62 -10.42 -12.08
C LEU A 85 4.36 -10.82 -13.53
N SER A 86 3.24 -10.37 -14.09
CA SER A 86 2.88 -10.61 -15.50
C SER A 86 3.53 -9.60 -16.46
N GLY A 87 4.18 -8.55 -15.94
CA GLY A 87 4.83 -7.51 -16.71
C GLY A 87 5.60 -6.54 -15.82
N PRO A 88 6.36 -5.61 -16.43
CA PRO A 88 7.10 -4.60 -15.68
C PRO A 88 6.11 -3.65 -14.99
N ILE A 89 6.27 -3.50 -13.67
CA ILE A 89 5.53 -2.55 -12.85
C ILE A 89 6.52 -1.87 -11.90
N SER A 90 6.25 -0.60 -11.58
CA SER A 90 6.96 0.13 -10.56
C SER A 90 6.08 0.17 -9.33
N VAL A 91 6.54 -0.39 -8.20
CA VAL A 91 5.73 -0.47 -6.97
C VAL A 91 6.49 0.14 -5.81
N PHE A 92 5.81 0.98 -5.05
CA PHE A 92 6.30 1.63 -3.86
C PHE A 92 5.49 1.21 -2.64
N ASP A 93 6.16 1.11 -1.49
CA ASP A 93 5.52 0.88 -0.19
C ASP A 93 5.72 2.12 0.66
N ALA A 94 4.62 2.78 1.01
CA ALA A 94 4.61 3.94 1.86
C ALA A 94 4.73 3.57 3.35
N GLY A 95 4.48 2.31 3.73
CA GLY A 95 4.35 1.88 5.12
C GLY A 95 2.90 1.90 5.61
N ASP A 96 2.72 2.05 6.93
CA ASP A 96 1.42 1.91 7.58
C ASP A 96 1.04 3.12 8.44
N VAL A 97 -0.23 3.52 8.37
CA VAL A 97 -0.86 4.39 9.37
C VAL A 97 -1.40 3.50 10.47
N ALA A 98 -1.00 3.76 11.71
CA ALA A 98 -1.38 2.95 12.87
C ALA A 98 -2.38 3.70 13.74
N VAL A 99 -3.36 3.01 14.29
CA VAL A 99 -4.26 3.59 15.31
C VAL A 99 -3.67 3.33 16.69
N THR A 100 -3.30 4.40 17.40
CA THR A 100 -2.87 4.37 18.80
C THR A 100 -4.00 4.89 19.69
N ASP A 101 -3.99 4.46 20.95
CA ASP A 101 -4.87 4.99 22.02
C ASP A 101 -6.39 4.91 21.75
N GLY A 102 -6.82 4.10 20.77
CA GLY A 102 -8.23 3.99 20.37
C GLY A 102 -8.75 5.14 19.51
N GLU A 103 -7.87 6.01 19.03
CA GLU A 103 -8.19 7.20 18.23
C GLU A 103 -8.37 6.85 16.74
N LEU A 104 -9.41 6.07 16.44
CA LEU A 104 -9.72 5.60 15.09
C LEU A 104 -9.89 6.74 14.10
N GLU A 105 -10.64 7.77 14.48
CA GLU A 105 -10.95 8.92 13.65
C GLU A 105 -9.66 9.68 13.25
N ALA A 106 -8.75 9.88 14.20
CA ALA A 106 -7.46 10.51 13.94
C ALA A 106 -6.60 9.66 12.99
N GLY A 107 -6.64 8.33 13.14
CA GLY A 107 -5.97 7.40 12.21
C GLY A 107 -6.56 7.47 10.80
N GLN A 108 -7.89 7.50 10.66
CA GLN A 108 -8.56 7.65 9.37
C GLN A 108 -8.21 8.98 8.69
N GLU A 109 -8.13 10.06 9.46
CA GLU A 109 -7.72 11.37 8.93
C GLU A 109 -6.26 11.36 8.44
N ARG A 110 -5.34 10.75 9.20
CA ARG A 110 -3.95 10.58 8.76
C ARG A 110 -3.89 9.78 7.47
N LEU A 111 -4.55 8.63 7.40
CA LEU A 111 -4.62 7.81 6.19
C LEU A 111 -5.15 8.60 4.98
N GLY A 112 -6.19 9.42 5.17
CA GLY A 112 -6.73 10.29 4.13
C GLY A 112 -5.71 11.29 3.60
N ARG A 113 -4.93 11.92 4.50
CA ARG A 113 -3.83 12.83 4.12
C ARG A 113 -2.72 12.08 3.39
N SER A 114 -2.36 10.88 3.85
CA SER A 114 -1.36 10.02 3.19
C SER A 114 -1.80 9.69 1.76
N ALA A 115 -3.01 9.17 1.60
CA ALA A 115 -3.57 8.81 0.30
C ALA A 115 -3.64 10.02 -0.63
N MET A 116 -4.08 11.19 -0.14
CA MET A 116 -4.12 12.41 -0.94
C MET A 116 -2.74 12.85 -1.42
N SER A 117 -1.73 12.80 -0.56
CA SER A 117 -0.36 13.17 -0.94
C SER A 117 0.24 12.21 -1.98
N ILE A 118 -0.11 10.92 -1.91
CA ILE A 118 0.28 9.96 -2.93
C ILE A 118 -0.50 10.23 -4.23
N VAL A 119 -1.80 10.55 -4.15
CA VAL A 119 -2.64 10.90 -5.32
C VAL A 119 -2.09 12.07 -6.12
N VAL A 120 -1.66 13.11 -5.42
CA VAL A 120 -1.11 14.31 -6.06
C VAL A 120 0.26 14.04 -6.70
N SER A 121 0.92 12.91 -6.41
CA SER A 121 2.19 12.53 -7.05
C SER A 121 2.03 11.64 -8.30
N ASP A 122 0.90 11.73 -9.02
CA ASP A 122 0.64 11.07 -10.33
C ASP A 122 0.90 9.56 -10.39
N THR A 123 0.69 8.87 -9.26
CA THR A 123 0.86 7.42 -9.14
C THR A 123 -0.51 6.72 -9.31
N ASN A 124 -0.57 5.42 -9.57
CA ASN A 124 -1.73 4.55 -9.31
C ASN A 124 -1.74 4.17 -7.82
N HIS A 125 -2.88 4.23 -7.14
CA HIS A 125 -2.92 4.10 -5.66
C HIS A 125 -3.56 2.83 -5.20
N VAL A 126 -2.81 1.92 -4.57
CA VAL A 126 -3.37 0.81 -3.80
C VAL A 126 -3.38 1.20 -2.32
N VAL A 127 -4.46 1.86 -1.91
CA VAL A 127 -4.82 1.92 -0.50
C VAL A 127 -5.52 0.62 -0.19
N TYR A 128 -4.97 -0.20 0.69
CA TYR A 128 -5.75 -1.30 1.26
C TYR A 128 -5.95 -1.03 2.74
N THR A 129 -7.20 -1.15 3.15
CA THR A 129 -7.61 -1.01 4.54
C THR A 129 -7.82 -2.39 5.13
N CYS A 130 -7.40 -2.59 6.37
CA CYS A 130 -8.01 -3.64 7.16
C CYS A 130 -9.52 -3.32 7.26
N ILE A 131 -10.38 -4.34 7.16
CA ILE A 131 -11.83 -4.17 7.06
C ILE A 131 -12.37 -3.65 8.41
N ASP A 132 -12.24 -2.35 8.67
CA ASP A 132 -12.95 -1.66 9.74
C ASP A 132 -14.37 -1.37 9.25
N VAL A 133 -15.30 -2.28 9.57
CA VAL A 133 -16.72 -2.18 9.17
C VAL A 133 -17.44 -1.09 9.99
N CYS A 134 -17.01 0.16 9.99
CA CYS A 134 -17.85 1.28 10.43
C CYS A 134 -17.27 2.66 10.07
N SER A 135 -17.34 3.06 8.81
CA SER A 135 -17.80 4.40 8.42
C SER A 135 -17.97 4.44 6.91
N ARG A 136 -18.89 5.27 6.45
CA ARG A 136 -19.37 5.35 5.07
C ARG A 136 -18.36 5.98 4.08
N SER A 137 -17.04 5.94 4.33
CA SER A 137 -16.11 6.86 3.64
C SER A 137 -14.75 6.33 3.18
N VAL A 138 -14.40 5.04 3.26
CA VAL A 138 -13.17 4.56 2.57
C VAL A 138 -13.45 3.29 1.79
N LYS A 139 -13.90 3.48 0.54
CA LYS A 139 -13.78 2.47 -0.51
C LYS A 139 -12.58 2.82 -1.36
N THR A 140 -11.50 2.06 -1.26
CA THR A 140 -10.56 1.97 -2.38
C THR A 140 -10.07 0.53 -2.48
N ALA A 141 -10.49 -0.12 -3.56
CA ALA A 141 -9.92 -1.35 -4.08
C ALA A 141 -9.44 -1.02 -5.49
N VAL A 142 -8.21 -1.38 -5.80
CA VAL A 142 -7.56 -1.09 -7.09
C VAL A 142 -8.00 -2.06 -8.17
N ALA A 143 -8.31 -1.52 -9.36
CA ALA A 143 -7.80 -1.99 -10.65
C ALA A 143 -8.42 -1.17 -11.80
N ALA A 144 -7.59 -0.47 -12.60
CA ALA A 144 -7.76 -0.35 -14.05
C ALA A 144 -6.56 0.40 -14.67
N SER A 145 -5.64 -0.33 -15.29
CA SER A 145 -4.95 0.22 -16.46
C SER A 145 -5.89 0.07 -17.66
N PRO A 146 -6.18 1.13 -18.44
CA PRO A 146 -6.83 0.94 -19.72
C PRO A 146 -5.89 0.16 -20.65
N CYS A 147 -6.44 -0.87 -21.29
CA CYS A 147 -5.79 -1.60 -22.37
C CYS A 147 -5.41 -0.58 -23.47
N PRO A 148 -4.15 -0.48 -23.94
CA PRO A 148 -3.85 0.34 -25.09
C PRO A 148 -4.59 -0.26 -26.28
N SER A 149 -5.49 0.51 -26.88
CA SER A 149 -6.16 0.15 -28.13
C SER A 149 -5.08 -0.09 -29.20
N VAL A 150 -4.91 -1.36 -29.57
CA VAL A 150 -4.13 -1.75 -30.75
C VAL A 150 -4.83 -1.12 -31.96
N SER A 151 -4.15 -0.17 -32.62
CA SER A 151 -4.53 0.33 -33.94
C SER A 151 -3.98 -0.58 -35.02
#